data_AF-A0A918TBL9-F1
#
_entry.id   AF-A0A918TBL9-F1
#
_cell.length_a   1.000
_cell.length_b   1.000
_cell.length_c   1.000
_cell.angle_alpha   90.00
_cell.angle_beta   90.00
_cell.angle_gamma   90.00
#
_symmetry.space_group_name_H-M   'P 1'
#
loop_
_entity.id
_entity.type
_entity.pdbx_description
1 polymer ?
#
loop_
_entity_poly.entity_id
_entity_poly.type
_entity_poly.pdbx_seq_one_letter_code
_entity_poly.pdbx_strand_id
1 'polypeptide(L)'
;MFAFAQGPQQTPASKAPAAAAGPKTVREAVLRKALSPSPEERRLLSGRICFDSVAYALRLAGVVSPAAYEAWPHDVAGALRNLVSPRDAKTRSPAIPAGYVVGVFRRLTADGPPDLCHVMLSLGNGLAVGSNNGCLGGRPDWSVHVVRDLLDWPEDGGRPPRMRGENGPEWALERHVFCRPVEEAVARFAAG
;
A
#
# COMPACT_ATOMS: atom_id res chain seq x y z
N MET A 1 -20.30 72.83 24.40
CA MET A 1 -19.02 72.47 23.76
C MET A 1 -18.51 71.22 24.47
N PHE A 2 -18.74 70.02 23.93
CA PHE A 2 -18.24 68.76 24.49
C PHE A 2 -17.66 67.95 23.33
N ALA A 3 -16.35 67.69 23.38
CA ALA A 3 -15.63 66.89 22.41
C ALA A 3 -15.52 65.45 22.93
N PHE A 4 -16.06 64.49 22.18
CA PHE A 4 -15.86 63.06 22.42
C PHE A 4 -14.62 62.60 21.64
N ALA A 5 -13.59 62.15 22.35
CA ALA A 5 -12.42 61.51 21.74
C ALA A 5 -12.74 60.04 21.43
N GLN A 6 -12.69 59.67 20.16
CA GLN A 6 -12.81 58.28 19.72
C GLN A 6 -11.49 57.55 19.97
N GLY A 7 -11.53 56.48 20.76
CA GLY A 7 -10.40 55.58 20.97
C GLY A 7 -10.10 54.71 19.74
N PRO A 8 -8.85 54.23 19.58
CA PRO A 8 -8.44 53.50 18.39
C PRO A 8 -9.10 52.12 18.30
N GLN A 9 -9.68 51.81 17.15
CA GLN A 9 -10.17 50.49 16.79
C GLN A 9 -8.99 49.51 16.70
N GLN A 10 -9.00 48.48 17.55
CA GLN A 10 -8.11 47.33 17.41
C GLN A 10 -8.60 46.45 16.25
N THR A 11 -7.78 46.33 15.22
CA THR A 11 -7.96 45.33 14.16
C THR A 11 -7.67 43.92 14.72
N PRO A 12 -8.51 42.91 14.44
CA PRO A 12 -8.21 41.55 14.86
C PRO A 12 -7.03 41.02 14.05
N ALA A 13 -6.00 40.55 14.76
CA ALA A 13 -4.84 39.90 14.17
C ALA A 13 -5.28 38.65 13.39
N SER A 14 -5.11 38.71 12.07
CA SER A 14 -5.26 37.55 11.19
C SER A 14 -4.25 36.48 11.59
N LYS A 15 -4.73 35.37 12.14
CA LYS A 15 -3.92 34.20 12.46
C LYS A 15 -3.62 33.49 11.14
N ALA A 16 -2.41 33.69 10.61
CA ALA A 16 -1.93 32.97 9.45
C ALA A 16 -2.08 31.44 9.66
N PRO A 17 -2.56 30.69 8.67
CA PRO A 17 -2.67 29.24 8.79
C PRO A 17 -1.28 28.65 8.96
N ALA A 18 -1.11 27.82 10.00
CA ALA A 18 0.12 27.08 10.22
C ALA A 18 0.42 26.25 8.96
N ALA A 19 1.56 26.50 8.33
CA ALA A 19 2.03 25.71 7.21
C ALA A 19 2.05 24.24 7.64
N ALA A 20 1.27 23.39 6.96
CA ALA A 20 1.18 21.98 7.27
C ALA A 20 2.58 21.37 7.16
N ALA A 21 3.17 20.97 8.30
CA ALA A 21 4.48 20.34 8.32
C ALA A 21 4.45 19.11 7.39
N GLY A 22 5.43 19.03 6.50
CA GLY A 22 5.62 17.89 5.61
C GLY A 22 5.78 16.57 6.38
N PRO A 23 5.66 15.41 5.71
CA PRO A 23 5.89 14.12 6.35
C PRO A 23 7.32 14.06 6.93
N LYS A 24 7.46 13.52 8.15
CA LYS A 24 8.74 13.42 8.86
C LYS A 24 9.49 12.13 8.53
N THR A 25 8.81 11.15 7.95
CA THR A 25 9.38 9.83 7.61
C THR A 25 8.88 9.32 6.25
N VAL A 26 9.64 8.38 5.65
CA VAL A 26 9.25 7.66 4.42
C VAL A 26 7.86 7.03 4.60
N ARG A 27 7.65 6.36 5.73
CA ARG A 27 6.37 5.74 6.08
C ARG A 27 5.21 6.73 6.08
N GLU A 28 5.36 7.86 6.74
CA GLU A 28 4.32 8.89 6.79
C GLU A 28 4.01 9.46 5.40
N ALA A 29 5.04 9.67 4.57
CA ALA A 29 4.86 10.15 3.20
C ALA A 29 4.03 9.16 2.36
N VAL A 30 4.40 7.87 2.43
CA VAL A 30 3.70 6.79 1.72
C VAL A 30 2.26 6.66 2.20
N LEU A 31 2.02 6.58 3.51
CA LEU A 31 0.67 6.42 4.06
C LEU A 31 -0.24 7.61 3.72
N ARG A 32 0.28 8.84 3.83
CA ARG A 32 -0.45 10.05 3.45
C ARG A 32 -0.88 10.01 1.99
N LYS A 33 0.04 9.66 1.09
CA LYS A 33 -0.26 9.60 -0.34
C LYS A 33 -1.19 8.44 -0.69
N ALA A 34 -1.00 7.27 -0.09
CA ALA A 34 -1.81 6.08 -0.34
C ALA A 34 -3.28 6.27 0.06
N LEU A 35 -3.54 6.99 1.16
CA LEU A 35 -4.88 7.30 1.68
C LEU A 35 -5.58 8.45 0.95
N SER A 36 -4.82 9.41 0.43
CA SER A 36 -5.37 10.63 -0.15
C SER A 36 -4.76 10.97 -1.52
N PRO A 37 -4.82 10.06 -2.51
CA PRO A 37 -4.48 10.42 -3.88
C PRO A 37 -5.51 11.39 -4.45
N SER A 38 -5.06 12.31 -5.30
CA SER A 38 -5.96 13.14 -6.12
C SER A 38 -6.84 12.25 -7.02
N PRO A 39 -7.94 12.77 -7.60
CA PRO A 39 -8.77 11.99 -8.52
C PRO A 39 -7.99 11.42 -9.71
N GLU A 40 -7.05 12.19 -10.26
CA GLU A 40 -6.19 11.75 -11.35
C GLU A 40 -5.18 10.68 -10.89
N GLU A 41 -4.53 10.90 -9.74
CA GLU A 41 -3.61 9.92 -9.15
C GLU A 41 -4.33 8.59 -8.87
N ARG A 42 -5.55 8.64 -8.33
CA ARG A 42 -6.37 7.45 -8.08
C ARG A 42 -6.71 6.70 -9.36
N ARG A 43 -7.05 7.42 -10.44
CA ARG A 43 -7.30 6.81 -11.75
C ARG A 43 -6.07 6.07 -12.26
N LEU A 44 -4.89 6.70 -12.16
CA LEU A 44 -3.62 6.09 -12.58
C LEU A 44 -3.25 4.88 -11.72
N LEU A 45 -3.43 4.96 -10.40
CA LEU A 45 -3.19 3.84 -9.48
C LEU A 45 -4.12 2.66 -9.79
N SER A 46 -5.40 2.93 -10.07
CA SER A 46 -6.42 1.91 -10.35
C SER A 46 -6.23 1.22 -11.71
N GLY A 47 -5.65 1.92 -12.69
CA GLY A 47 -5.40 1.38 -14.04
C GLY A 47 -4.16 0.49 -14.15
N ARG A 48 -3.44 0.26 -13.05
CA ARG A 48 -2.20 -0.52 -12.99
C ARG A 48 -2.40 -1.86 -12.31
N ILE A 49 -1.53 -2.83 -12.66
CA ILE A 49 -1.41 -4.10 -11.95
C ILE A 49 -0.92 -3.87 -10.52
N CYS A 50 -1.30 -4.73 -9.58
CA CYS A 50 -1.14 -4.53 -8.14
C CYS A 50 0.26 -4.06 -7.70
N PHE A 51 1.32 -4.76 -8.12
CA PHE A 51 2.70 -4.38 -7.76
C PHE A 51 3.14 -3.05 -8.37
N ASP A 52 2.71 -2.76 -9.60
CA ASP A 52 3.04 -1.52 -10.30
C ASP A 52 2.33 -0.33 -9.67
N SER A 53 1.07 -0.50 -9.25
CA SER A 53 0.34 0.51 -8.46
C SER A 53 1.04 0.83 -7.16
N VAL A 54 1.59 -0.17 -6.45
CA VAL A 54 2.32 0.05 -5.20
C VAL A 54 3.62 0.82 -5.46
N ALA A 55 4.42 0.42 -6.45
CA ALA A 55 5.62 1.17 -6.83
C ALA A 55 5.29 2.60 -7.27
N TYR A 56 4.21 2.79 -8.03
CA TYR A 56 3.75 4.11 -8.44
C TYR A 56 3.29 4.95 -7.24
N ALA A 57 2.66 4.35 -6.24
CA ALA A 57 2.32 5.04 -4.99
C ALA A 57 3.58 5.51 -4.24
N LEU A 58 4.66 4.72 -4.22
CA LEU A 58 5.95 5.12 -3.66
C LEU A 58 6.56 6.31 -4.44
N ARG A 59 6.44 6.31 -5.77
CA ARG A 59 6.83 7.45 -6.62
C ARG A 59 6.01 8.70 -6.31
N LEU A 60 4.69 8.59 -6.23
CA LEU A 60 3.79 9.71 -5.90
C LEU A 60 4.03 10.25 -4.49
N ALA A 61 4.48 9.41 -3.56
CA ALA A 61 4.88 9.80 -2.22
C ALA A 61 6.23 10.54 -2.19
N GLY A 62 6.96 10.59 -3.31
CA GLY A 62 8.27 11.22 -3.43
C GLY A 62 9.41 10.43 -2.77
N VAL A 63 9.16 9.17 -2.39
CA VAL A 63 10.18 8.33 -1.73
C VAL A 63 10.94 7.45 -2.71
N VAL A 64 10.39 7.21 -3.90
CA VAL A 64 11.09 6.67 -5.07
C VAL A 64 11.16 7.77 -6.12
N SER A 65 12.36 8.04 -6.65
CA SER A 65 12.53 9.08 -7.67
C SER A 65 11.87 8.66 -8.99
N PRO A 66 11.49 9.61 -9.86
CA PRO A 66 11.00 9.28 -11.20
C PRO A 66 11.98 8.40 -11.97
N ALA A 67 13.28 8.70 -11.94
CA ALA A 67 14.30 7.92 -12.64
C ALA A 67 14.40 6.47 -12.13
N ALA A 68 14.36 6.27 -10.81
CA ALA A 68 14.38 4.92 -10.23
C ALA A 68 13.10 4.14 -10.56
N TYR A 69 11.95 4.82 -10.61
CA TYR A 69 10.70 4.19 -11.03
C TYR A 69 10.68 3.88 -12.52
N GLU A 70 11.26 4.68 -13.43
CA GLU A 70 11.31 4.33 -14.85
C GLU A 70 12.36 3.23 -15.15
N ALA A 71 13.42 3.14 -14.34
CA ALA A 71 14.46 2.14 -14.49
C ALA A 71 14.09 0.76 -13.93
N TRP A 72 13.08 0.68 -13.03
CA TRP A 72 12.73 -0.60 -12.44
C TRP A 72 12.02 -1.53 -13.47
N PRO A 73 12.17 -2.85 -13.36
CA PRO A 73 11.40 -3.77 -14.18
C PRO A 73 9.95 -3.81 -13.73
N HIS A 74 9.02 -3.39 -14.59
CA HIS A 74 7.57 -3.42 -14.35
C HIS A 74 6.97 -4.83 -14.52
N ASP A 75 7.63 -5.83 -13.93
CA ASP A 75 7.27 -7.25 -14.01
C ASP A 75 7.34 -7.93 -12.62
N VAL A 76 6.99 -9.21 -12.57
CA VAL A 76 7.02 -10.00 -11.33
C VAL A 76 8.44 -10.08 -10.75
N ALA A 77 9.49 -10.14 -11.59
CA ALA A 77 10.86 -10.22 -11.11
C ALA A 77 11.29 -8.91 -10.42
N GLY A 78 10.89 -7.75 -10.97
CA GLY A 78 11.06 -6.44 -10.35
C GLY A 78 10.30 -6.33 -9.03
N ALA A 79 9.06 -6.80 -8.98
CA ALA A 79 8.28 -6.85 -7.74
C ALA A 79 8.97 -7.71 -6.66
N LEU A 80 9.46 -8.90 -7.02
CA LEU A 80 10.16 -9.81 -6.10
C LEU A 80 11.44 -9.20 -5.55
N ARG A 81 12.22 -8.55 -6.41
CA ARG A 81 13.46 -7.89 -6.04
C ARG A 81 13.21 -6.70 -5.12
N ASN A 82 12.34 -5.79 -5.52
CA ASN A 82 12.25 -4.46 -4.93
C ASN A 82 11.16 -4.33 -3.86
N LEU A 83 10.00 -4.99 -4.04
CA LEU A 83 8.83 -4.80 -3.18
C LEU A 83 8.74 -5.86 -2.08
N VAL A 84 8.59 -7.13 -2.46
CA VAL A 84 8.33 -8.23 -1.51
C VAL A 84 8.61 -9.59 -2.15
N SER A 85 9.11 -10.53 -1.36
CA SER A 85 9.58 -11.85 -1.77
C SER A 85 9.31 -12.91 -0.70
N PRO A 86 9.39 -14.20 -1.04
CA PRO A 86 9.32 -15.29 -0.06
C PRO A 86 10.48 -15.33 0.96
N ARG A 87 11.50 -14.46 0.82
CA ARG A 87 12.60 -14.32 1.78
C ARG A 87 12.31 -13.29 2.88
N ASP A 88 11.24 -12.51 2.74
CA ASP A 88 10.83 -11.54 3.76
C ASP A 88 10.07 -12.21 4.91
N ALA A 89 9.65 -11.43 5.89
CA ALA A 89 8.92 -11.94 7.05
C ALA A 89 7.57 -12.52 6.62
N LYS A 90 7.38 -13.84 6.81
CA LYS A 90 6.09 -14.51 6.65
C LYS A 90 5.19 -14.15 7.83
N THR A 91 3.96 -13.75 7.57
CA THR A 91 2.95 -13.52 8.61
C THR A 91 1.77 -14.48 8.46
N ARG A 92 1.17 -14.83 9.59
CA ARG A 92 -0.14 -15.51 9.69
C ARG A 92 -1.19 -14.67 10.39
N SER A 93 -0.86 -13.41 10.69
CA SER A 93 -1.74 -12.48 11.39
C SER A 93 -2.21 -11.37 10.45
N PRO A 94 -3.51 -11.03 10.49
CA PRO A 94 -4.03 -9.85 9.79
C PRO A 94 -3.51 -8.52 10.38
N ALA A 95 -2.91 -8.53 11.57
CA ALA A 95 -2.38 -7.34 12.24
C ALA A 95 -1.02 -6.89 11.66
N ILE A 96 -0.93 -6.72 10.34
CA ILE A 96 0.28 -6.21 9.68
C ILE A 96 0.46 -4.73 10.05
N PRO A 97 1.65 -4.28 10.49
CA PRO A 97 1.86 -2.88 10.82
C PRO A 97 1.65 -1.94 9.63
N ALA A 98 1.27 -0.69 9.91
CA ALA A 98 1.14 0.33 8.87
C ALA A 98 2.52 0.63 8.24
N GLY A 99 2.53 0.86 6.93
CA GLY A 99 3.78 1.15 6.21
C GLY A 99 4.56 -0.10 5.83
N TYR A 100 3.88 -1.23 5.66
CA TYR A 100 4.47 -2.45 5.11
C TYR A 100 3.94 -2.67 3.69
N VAL A 101 4.82 -3.09 2.80
CA VAL A 101 4.44 -3.74 1.54
C VAL A 101 4.02 -5.17 1.87
N VAL A 102 2.84 -5.56 1.43
CA VAL A 102 2.24 -6.88 1.67
C VAL A 102 2.20 -7.63 0.36
N GLY A 103 2.88 -8.78 0.30
CA GLY A 103 2.84 -9.70 -0.83
C GLY A 103 2.01 -10.93 -0.50
N VAL A 104 1.04 -11.23 -1.34
CA VAL A 104 0.25 -12.46 -1.29
C VAL A 104 0.79 -13.40 -2.34
N PHE A 105 1.20 -14.58 -1.90
CA PHE A 105 1.78 -15.62 -2.74
C PHE A 105 0.90 -16.86 -2.73
N ARG A 106 0.88 -17.57 -3.85
CA ARG A 106 0.10 -18.79 -4.05
C ARG A 106 1.01 -19.94 -4.43
N ARG A 107 0.79 -21.11 -3.85
CA ARG A 107 1.45 -22.35 -4.28
C ARG A 107 0.43 -23.20 -5.04
N LEU A 108 0.68 -23.48 -6.32
CA LEU A 108 -0.24 -24.24 -7.17
C LEU A 108 -0.03 -25.77 -7.05
N THR A 109 1.20 -26.21 -6.78
CA THR A 109 1.56 -27.63 -6.64
C THR A 109 2.32 -27.87 -5.34
N ALA A 110 2.23 -29.07 -4.74
CA ALA A 110 2.76 -29.32 -3.39
C ALA A 110 4.25 -29.01 -3.29
N ASP A 111 4.98 -29.35 -4.36
CA ASP A 111 6.43 -29.19 -4.49
C ASP A 111 6.84 -27.92 -5.25
N GLY A 112 5.88 -27.11 -5.71
CA GLY A 112 6.14 -25.89 -6.47
C GLY A 112 6.54 -24.71 -5.59
N PRO A 113 7.36 -23.77 -6.11
CA PRO A 113 7.61 -22.51 -5.42
C PRO A 113 6.31 -21.70 -5.32
N PRO A 114 6.16 -20.86 -4.28
CA PRO A 114 5.04 -19.93 -4.20
C PRO A 114 5.22 -18.79 -5.20
N ASP A 115 4.22 -18.57 -6.05
CA ASP A 115 4.17 -17.51 -7.05
C ASP A 115 3.53 -16.24 -6.49
N LEU A 116 4.06 -15.07 -6.86
CA LEU A 116 3.47 -13.79 -6.46
C LEU A 116 2.10 -13.63 -7.13
N CYS A 117 1.06 -13.43 -6.33
CA CYS A 117 -0.30 -13.25 -6.79
C CYS A 117 -0.78 -11.80 -6.65
N HIS A 118 -0.45 -11.12 -5.54
CA HIS A 118 -0.92 -9.77 -5.27
C HIS A 118 0.04 -8.97 -4.41
N VAL A 119 0.03 -7.64 -4.56
CA VAL A 119 0.81 -6.72 -3.71
C VAL A 119 -0.07 -5.55 -3.26
N MET A 120 0.03 -5.19 -1.98
CA MET A 120 -0.71 -4.07 -1.35
C MET A 120 0.21 -3.28 -0.40
N LEU A 121 -0.28 -2.13 0.07
CA LEU A 121 0.30 -1.38 1.19
C LEU A 121 -0.58 -1.52 2.43
N SER A 122 0.01 -2.01 3.53
CA SER A 122 -0.66 -2.05 4.82
C SER A 122 -0.84 -0.66 5.40
N LEU A 123 -2.07 -0.39 5.84
CA LEU A 123 -2.46 0.81 6.57
C LEU A 123 -2.50 0.57 8.09
N GLY A 124 -2.16 -0.64 8.53
CA GLY A 124 -2.32 -1.08 9.92
C GLY A 124 -3.73 -1.57 10.22
N ASN A 125 -3.91 -2.17 11.41
CA ASN A 125 -5.23 -2.56 11.93
C ASN A 125 -6.04 -3.47 10.99
N GLY A 126 -5.38 -4.35 10.24
CA GLY A 126 -6.04 -5.25 9.29
C GLY A 126 -6.53 -4.57 8.00
N LEU A 127 -6.12 -3.33 7.74
CA LEU A 127 -6.44 -2.60 6.52
C LEU A 127 -5.24 -2.58 5.57
N ALA A 128 -5.52 -2.69 4.27
CA ALA A 128 -4.55 -2.41 3.23
C ALA A 128 -5.19 -1.72 2.03
N VAL A 129 -4.36 -1.08 1.23
CA VAL A 129 -4.75 -0.42 -0.01
C VAL A 129 -3.92 -0.95 -1.15
N GLY A 130 -4.56 -1.16 -2.29
CA GLY A 130 -3.93 -1.68 -3.51
C GLY A 130 -4.88 -1.55 -4.68
N SER A 131 -4.37 -1.81 -5.88
CA SER A 131 -5.17 -1.90 -7.10
C SER A 131 -5.37 -3.36 -7.49
N ASN A 132 -6.30 -3.64 -8.39
CA ASN A 132 -6.58 -4.97 -8.92
C ASN A 132 -6.94 -5.99 -7.81
N ASN A 133 -7.66 -5.55 -6.77
CA ASN A 133 -8.03 -6.43 -5.65
C ASN A 133 -9.04 -7.51 -6.06
N GLY A 134 -9.53 -7.50 -7.32
CA GLY A 134 -10.31 -8.60 -7.89
C GLY A 134 -9.60 -9.96 -7.79
N CYS A 135 -8.25 -9.98 -7.83
CA CYS A 135 -7.46 -11.20 -7.57
C CYS A 135 -7.67 -11.80 -6.17
N LEU A 136 -8.20 -11.01 -5.24
CA LEU A 136 -8.53 -11.39 -3.87
C LEU A 136 -10.04 -11.36 -3.58
N GLY A 137 -10.89 -11.20 -4.61
CA GLY A 137 -12.34 -11.03 -4.44
C GLY A 137 -12.78 -9.62 -4.00
N GLY A 138 -11.87 -8.64 -4.06
CA GLY A 138 -12.14 -7.22 -3.81
C GLY A 138 -12.47 -6.42 -5.07
N ARG A 139 -12.44 -5.09 -4.96
CA ARG A 139 -12.69 -4.19 -6.09
C ARG A 139 -11.44 -4.05 -6.98
N PRO A 140 -11.58 -4.00 -8.30
CA PRO A 140 -10.43 -3.88 -9.21
C PRO A 140 -9.94 -2.41 -9.33
N ASP A 141 -9.93 -1.64 -8.24
CA ASP A 141 -9.51 -0.24 -8.19
C ASP A 141 -8.61 0.05 -6.98
N TRP A 142 -7.98 1.22 -6.95
CA TRP A 142 -7.21 1.67 -5.78
C TRP A 142 -8.16 2.01 -4.63
N SER A 143 -8.43 1.03 -3.78
CA SER A 143 -9.36 1.12 -2.66
C SER A 143 -8.84 0.41 -1.42
N VAL A 144 -9.36 0.85 -0.27
CA VAL A 144 -9.02 0.28 1.03
C VAL A 144 -9.87 -0.97 1.25
N HIS A 145 -9.23 -2.03 1.71
CA HIS A 145 -9.86 -3.30 2.02
C HIS A 145 -9.51 -3.80 3.42
N VAL A 146 -10.43 -4.55 4.01
CA VAL A 146 -10.22 -5.30 5.24
C VAL A 146 -9.53 -6.61 4.89
N VAL A 147 -8.21 -6.66 5.07
CA VAL A 147 -7.35 -7.80 4.70
C VAL A 147 -7.66 -9.04 5.52
N ARG A 148 -8.12 -8.86 6.77
CA ARG A 148 -8.58 -9.97 7.61
C ARG A 148 -9.64 -10.81 6.92
N ASP A 149 -10.53 -10.14 6.18
CA ASP A 149 -11.70 -10.77 5.60
C ASP A 149 -11.42 -11.27 4.16
N LEU A 150 -10.34 -10.78 3.52
CA LEU A 150 -9.97 -11.16 2.14
C LEU A 150 -8.96 -12.30 2.03
N LEU A 151 -8.11 -12.52 3.04
CA LEU A 151 -6.94 -13.41 2.90
C LEU A 151 -7.05 -14.77 3.58
N ASP A 152 -8.23 -15.16 4.08
CA ASP A 152 -8.49 -16.47 4.70
C ASP A 152 -7.31 -16.89 5.61
N TRP A 153 -7.08 -16.08 6.63
CA TRP A 153 -5.99 -16.30 7.59
C TRP A 153 -6.25 -17.64 8.28
N PRO A 154 -5.28 -18.58 8.29
CA PRO A 154 -5.46 -19.82 9.02
C PRO A 154 -5.52 -19.49 10.51
N GLU A 155 -6.72 -19.45 11.07
CA GLU A 155 -6.93 -19.48 12.51
C GLU A 155 -6.31 -20.78 13.01
N ASP A 156 -5.30 -20.67 13.88
CA ASP A 156 -4.74 -21.76 14.67
C ASP A 156 -4.37 -23.06 13.92
N GLY A 157 -3.74 -22.94 12.75
CA GLY A 157 -3.12 -24.09 12.06
C GLY A 157 -4.10 -24.98 11.27
N GLY A 158 -5.35 -24.54 11.07
CA GLY A 158 -6.26 -25.15 10.11
C GLY A 158 -5.79 -25.00 8.66
N ARG A 159 -6.23 -25.91 7.78
CA ARG A 159 -6.07 -25.74 6.33
C ARG A 159 -6.76 -24.43 5.91
N PRO A 160 -6.12 -23.58 5.09
CA PRO A 160 -6.78 -22.39 4.59
C PRO A 160 -8.04 -22.82 3.80
N PRO A 161 -9.22 -22.22 4.07
CA PRO A 161 -10.42 -22.53 3.31
C PRO A 161 -10.24 -22.23 1.81
N ARG A 162 -10.97 -22.98 0.97
CA ARG A 162 -11.03 -22.73 -0.48
C ARG A 162 -11.93 -21.50 -0.70
N MET A 163 -11.38 -20.38 -1.18
CA MET A 163 -12.19 -19.19 -1.48
C MET A 163 -13.09 -19.38 -2.72
N ARG A 164 -14.14 -18.55 -2.83
CA ARG A 164 -15.00 -18.38 -4.02
C ARG A 164 -14.66 -17.05 -4.73
N GLY A 165 -14.53 -17.09 -6.05
CA GLY A 165 -14.28 -15.94 -6.94
C GLY A 165 -13.88 -16.43 -8.34
N GLU A 166 -14.48 -15.88 -9.40
CA GLU A 166 -14.82 -16.57 -10.67
C GLU A 166 -13.69 -17.06 -11.61
N ASN A 167 -13.97 -18.24 -12.21
CA ASN A 167 -13.49 -18.83 -13.47
C ASN A 167 -12.05 -19.40 -13.57
N GLY A 168 -11.82 -20.59 -12.98
CA GLY A 168 -10.76 -21.52 -13.42
C GLY A 168 -10.46 -22.66 -12.42
N PRO A 169 -10.04 -23.86 -12.87
CA PRO A 169 -9.87 -25.06 -12.03
C PRO A 169 -8.54 -25.18 -11.27
N GLU A 170 -7.66 -24.17 -11.28
CA GLU A 170 -6.32 -24.27 -10.66
C GLU A 170 -6.22 -23.44 -9.38
N TRP A 171 -6.77 -23.96 -8.30
CA TRP A 171 -6.77 -23.29 -7.00
C TRP A 171 -5.46 -23.59 -6.26
N ALA A 172 -4.86 -22.54 -5.71
CA ALA A 172 -3.66 -22.63 -4.88
C ALA A 172 -3.86 -23.62 -3.72
N LEU A 173 -2.96 -24.59 -3.58
CA LEU A 173 -2.90 -25.49 -2.43
C LEU A 173 -2.68 -24.71 -1.13
N GLU A 174 -1.88 -23.65 -1.20
CA GLU A 174 -1.55 -22.80 -0.05
C GLU A 174 -1.42 -21.34 -0.46
N ARG A 175 -1.77 -20.44 0.46
CA ARG A 175 -1.43 -19.03 0.40
C ARG A 175 -0.42 -18.67 1.46
N HIS A 176 0.48 -17.78 1.12
CA HIS A 176 1.46 -17.23 2.04
C HIS A 176 1.46 -15.72 1.94
N VAL A 177 1.47 -15.06 3.08
CA VAL A 177 1.61 -13.61 3.15
C VAL A 177 2.99 -13.30 3.66
N PHE A 178 3.73 -12.51 2.88
CA PHE A 178 5.04 -11.99 3.25
C PHE A 178 4.95 -10.47 3.31
N CYS A 179 5.72 -9.87 4.20
CA CYS A 179 5.66 -8.42 4.41
C CYS A 179 7.07 -7.84 4.50
N ARG A 180 7.24 -6.63 3.96
CA ARG A 180 8.48 -5.85 4.04
C ARG A 180 8.16 -4.41 4.46
N PRO A 181 8.93 -3.79 5.36
CA PRO A 181 8.82 -2.35 5.63
C PRO A 181 9.02 -1.53 4.36
N VAL A 182 8.25 -0.45 4.16
CA VAL A 182 8.39 0.41 2.97
C VAL A 182 9.78 1.04 2.87
N GLU A 183 10.43 1.29 4.01
CA GLU A 183 11.78 1.84 4.07
C GLU A 183 12.80 0.89 3.43
N GLU A 184 12.69 -0.41 3.70
CA GLU A 184 13.53 -1.43 3.08
C GLU A 184 13.22 -1.63 1.61
N ALA A 185 11.94 -1.55 1.22
CA ALA A 185 11.54 -1.62 -0.18
C ALA A 185 12.15 -0.44 -0.98
N VAL A 186 12.03 0.78 -0.45
CA VAL A 186 12.60 2.00 -1.06
C VAL A 186 14.12 1.90 -1.19
N ALA A 187 14.82 1.39 -0.17
CA ALA A 187 16.28 1.22 -0.23
C ALA A 187 16.72 0.33 -1.41
N ARG A 188 15.91 -0.65 -1.83
CA ARG A 188 16.22 -1.51 -2.97
C ARG A 188 16.04 -0.83 -4.32
N PHE A 189 15.11 0.11 -4.44
CA PHE A 189 14.99 0.95 -5.64
C PHE A 189 16.22 1.86 -5.84
N ALA A 190 16.92 2.21 -4.76
CA ALA A 190 18.14 3.01 -4.83
C ALA A 190 19.41 2.18 -5.10
N ALA A 191 19.34 0.85 -4.96
CA ALA A 191 20.48 -0.06 -5.07
C ALA A 191 20.58 -0.78 -6.42
N GLY A 192 19.58 -0.62 -7.29
CA GLY A 192 19.53 -1.18 -8.65
C GLY A 192 19.77 -0.12 -9.71
#